data_AF-A0A0A8L0Z1-F1
#
_entry.id   AF-A0A0A8L0Z1-F1
#
_cell.length_a   1.000
_cell.length_b   1.000
_cell.length_c   1.000
_cell.angle_alpha   90.00
_cell.angle_beta   90.00
_cell.angle_gamma   90.00
#
_symmetry.space_group_name_H-M   'P 1'
#
loop_
_entity.id
_entity.type
_entity.pdbx_description
1 polymer ?
#
loop_
_entity_poly.entity_id
_entity_poly.type
_entity_poly.pdbx_seq_one_letter_code
_entity_poly.pdbx_strand_id
1 'polypeptide(L)'
;MEASGSPQTSDSKSKSYKHKTHKQTTTMSISKVYARSVYDSRGNPTVEVELTTEKGVFRAIVPSGASTGVHEALELRDGDKSKWLGKGVLTAVSNVNKIVAPALIKANVDVTNQQAVDDLLLSLDGTPNKSKLGANAVLGVSLAAAKAGAAAKNVPLYQHLADLSGAKTQPFVLPVPFLNVLNGGSHAGGALALQEFMIAPTGAESFAEALRMGSEVYHHLKSLTKKRYGASAGNVGDEGGVAPNIQTAEEALDLIVDATKAAGYEGKIDIALDCASSEFFKDGKYDLDFKNPQSDSSKWLTGVQLADLYHGLVKKYPIVSIEDPFAEDDWEAWSHFYKTAGVQIVADDLTVTNPVRIATAIEKKSADALLLKVNQIGSLSESIKAANDSFAANWGVMVSHRSGETEDTFIADLVVGLRTGQIKTGAPARSERLAKLNQLLRIEEELGSNAVFAGKKFHNAPDFTNNKRTSHSVMTSHHHTADPELEASGMCSMEMTFNWNKDNVCVLFKSWTINSYPQLLLSCLAIFALAYGYEYLKYHTRLVNQRLSGTFSRRNKVQGSLWYGFQYLISILLMLIYMTYNGYLIGAVLLGAMVGNFHWAQAQAPAVQLPPCH
;
A
#
# COMPACT_ATOMS: atom_id res chain seq x y z
N MET A 1 -91.85 13.69 -29.17
CA MET A 1 -91.50 14.33 -30.46
C MET A 1 -90.01 14.18 -30.65
N GLU A 2 -89.65 13.76 -31.86
CA GLU A 2 -88.34 13.30 -32.31
C GLU A 2 -87.23 14.36 -32.31
N ALA A 3 -85.99 13.86 -32.44
CA ALA A 3 -84.82 14.49 -33.06
C ALA A 3 -84.22 15.70 -32.32
N SER A 4 -82.91 15.97 -32.27
CA SER A 4 -81.71 15.58 -33.02
C SER A 4 -80.53 16.15 -32.22
N GLY A 5 -79.41 15.44 -32.00
CA GLY A 5 -78.33 15.32 -32.99
C GLY A 5 -77.20 16.34 -32.71
N SER A 6 -76.20 15.92 -31.93
CA SER A 6 -74.87 16.54 -31.72
C SER A 6 -74.03 16.52 -33.04
N PRO A 7 -72.84 17.15 -33.18
CA PRO A 7 -71.85 17.48 -32.14
C PRO A 7 -71.06 18.81 -32.26
N GLN A 8 -70.67 19.33 -31.09
CA GLN A 8 -69.57 20.29 -30.96
C GLN A 8 -68.22 19.55 -30.99
N THR A 9 -67.31 20.05 -31.81
CA THR A 9 -65.97 19.51 -32.01
C THR A 9 -65.03 19.86 -30.86
N SER A 10 -64.54 18.79 -30.24
CA SER A 10 -63.29 18.56 -29.53
C SER A 10 -62.25 19.69 -29.44
N ASP A 11 -61.80 19.95 -28.21
CA ASP A 11 -60.37 20.13 -27.97
C ASP A 11 -59.98 19.48 -26.62
N SER A 12 -59.34 18.31 -26.70
CA SER A 12 -58.95 17.49 -25.56
C SER A 12 -57.59 17.91 -25.02
N LYS A 13 -57.57 18.66 -23.92
CA LYS A 13 -56.34 18.81 -23.10
C LYS A 13 -56.32 17.74 -22.02
N SER A 14 -55.62 16.64 -22.30
CA SER A 14 -55.22 15.64 -21.32
C SER A 14 -54.33 16.28 -20.25
N LYS A 15 -54.80 16.31 -19.00
CA LYS A 15 -53.96 16.66 -17.84
C LYS A 15 -52.92 15.55 -17.62
N SER A 16 -51.71 15.76 -18.11
CA SER A 16 -50.55 14.98 -17.71
C SER A 16 -50.18 15.37 -16.27
N TYR A 17 -50.52 14.52 -15.31
CA TYR A 17 -49.96 14.58 -13.97
C TYR A 17 -48.48 14.20 -14.07
N LYS A 18 -47.60 15.20 -14.09
CA LYS A 18 -46.16 14.98 -13.85
C LYS A 18 -46.00 14.60 -12.38
N HIS A 19 -45.79 13.32 -12.10
CA HIS A 19 -45.19 12.87 -10.85
C HIS A 19 -43.79 13.50 -10.77
N LYS A 20 -43.66 14.62 -10.06
CA LYS A 20 -42.37 15.05 -9.53
C LYS A 20 -42.02 14.08 -8.42
N THR A 21 -41.24 13.05 -8.73
CA THR A 21 -40.44 12.37 -7.73
C THR A 21 -39.39 13.35 -7.24
N HIS A 22 -39.75 14.16 -6.23
CA HIS A 22 -38.75 14.76 -5.36
C HIS A 22 -38.06 13.60 -4.66
N LYS A 23 -36.92 13.15 -5.19
CA LYS A 23 -35.99 12.34 -4.42
C LYS A 23 -35.50 13.27 -3.31
N GLN A 24 -36.15 13.20 -2.16
CA GLN A 24 -35.76 13.92 -0.96
C GLN A 24 -34.39 13.31 -0.58
N THR A 25 -33.31 13.92 -1.05
CA THR A 25 -31.97 13.62 -0.55
C THR A 25 -31.96 14.11 0.87
N THR A 26 -32.27 13.21 1.81
CA THR A 26 -32.05 13.45 3.23
C THR A 26 -30.56 13.68 3.40
N THR A 27 -30.17 14.94 3.59
CA THR A 27 -28.81 15.33 3.96
C THR A 27 -28.44 14.57 5.24
N MET A 28 -27.38 13.77 5.22
CA MET A 28 -26.97 13.04 6.42
C MET A 28 -26.46 14.03 7.46
N SER A 29 -27.10 14.05 8.62
CA SER A 29 -26.82 15.04 9.66
C SER A 29 -25.67 14.60 10.55
N ILE A 30 -24.71 15.50 10.75
CA ILE A 30 -23.62 15.30 11.71
C ILE A 30 -24.18 15.48 13.13
N SER A 31 -24.24 14.41 13.90
CA SER A 31 -24.81 14.44 15.26
C SER A 31 -23.77 14.73 16.34
N LYS A 32 -22.50 14.38 16.09
CA LYS A 32 -21.39 14.60 17.02
C LYS A 32 -20.06 14.68 16.28
N VAL A 33 -19.18 15.55 16.75
CA VAL A 33 -17.75 15.59 16.40
C VAL A 33 -16.97 15.59 17.71
N TYR A 34 -15.95 14.75 17.81
CA TYR A 34 -15.13 14.63 19.00
C TYR A 34 -13.68 14.36 18.64
N ALA A 35 -12.75 14.99 19.34
CA ALA A 35 -11.32 14.72 19.19
C ALA A 35 -10.70 14.21 20.50
N ARG A 36 -9.65 13.41 20.35
CA ARG A 36 -8.79 12.95 21.43
C ARG A 36 -7.33 12.97 21.01
N SER A 37 -6.43 12.91 22.00
CA SER A 37 -5.01 12.65 21.76
C SER A 37 -4.79 11.14 21.69
N VAL A 38 -4.10 10.68 20.66
CA VAL A 38 -3.54 9.33 20.53
C VAL A 38 -2.03 9.44 20.33
N TYR A 39 -1.32 8.33 20.09
CA TYR A 39 0.11 8.31 19.84
C TYR A 39 0.42 7.91 18.39
N ASP A 40 1.38 8.60 17.77
CA ASP A 40 1.95 8.22 16.48
C ASP A 40 2.98 7.07 16.62
N SER A 41 3.52 6.63 15.49
CA SER A 41 4.48 5.52 15.38
C SER A 41 5.84 5.79 16.04
N ARG A 42 6.10 7.05 16.43
CA ARG A 42 7.30 7.49 17.17
C ARG A 42 7.00 7.72 18.65
N GLY A 43 5.77 7.46 19.10
CA GLY A 43 5.34 7.67 20.48
C GLY A 43 5.12 9.14 20.85
N ASN A 44 4.91 10.03 19.87
CA ASN A 44 4.50 11.41 20.14
C ASN A 44 2.97 11.53 20.09
N PRO A 45 2.36 12.45 20.86
CA PRO A 45 0.93 12.73 20.75
C PRO A 45 0.52 13.16 19.33
N THR A 46 -0.66 12.76 18.87
CA THR A 46 -1.30 13.31 17.67
C THR A 46 -2.83 13.35 17.83
N VAL A 47 -3.52 14.04 16.91
CA VAL A 47 -4.97 14.26 16.93
C VAL A 47 -5.69 13.11 16.23
N GLU A 48 -6.64 12.50 16.93
CA GLU A 48 -7.66 11.63 16.36
C GLU A 48 -9.03 12.32 16.47
N VAL A 49 -9.82 12.24 15.40
CA VAL A 49 -11.18 12.78 15.33
C VAL A 49 -12.17 11.65 15.05
N GLU A 50 -13.30 11.68 15.73
CA GLU A 50 -14.50 10.90 15.46
C GLU A 50 -15.65 11.82 15.03
N LEU A 51 -16.26 11.51 13.90
CA LEU A 51 -17.47 12.14 13.39
C LEU A 51 -18.60 11.12 13.38
N THR A 52 -19.74 11.46 13.99
CA THR A 52 -20.90 10.57 14.12
C THR A 52 -22.03 11.06 13.23
N THR A 53 -22.60 10.13 12.45
CA THR A 53 -23.84 10.30 11.68
C THR A 53 -24.78 9.14 11.97
N GLU A 54 -25.94 9.10 11.33
CA GLU A 54 -26.85 7.95 11.37
C GLU A 54 -26.24 6.64 10.83
N LYS A 55 -25.14 6.72 10.07
CA LYS A 55 -24.43 5.53 9.53
C LYS A 55 -23.38 4.97 10.49
N GLY A 56 -23.08 5.67 11.59
CA GLY A 56 -22.12 5.22 12.59
C GLY A 56 -21.07 6.26 12.94
N VAL A 57 -19.92 5.79 13.41
CA VAL A 57 -18.78 6.61 13.85
C VAL A 57 -17.63 6.44 12.85
N PHE A 58 -17.15 7.56 12.32
CA PHE A 58 -16.08 7.65 11.34
C PHE A 58 -14.87 8.29 11.97
N ARG A 59 -13.72 7.62 11.91
CA ARG A 59 -12.51 8.02 12.61
C ARG A 59 -11.40 8.37 11.65
N ALA A 60 -10.68 9.46 11.91
CA ALA A 60 -9.45 9.78 11.22
C ALA A 60 -8.35 10.18 12.21
N ILE A 61 -7.12 9.75 11.94
CA ILE A 61 -5.94 10.09 12.74
C ILE A 61 -4.96 10.89 11.88
N VAL A 62 -4.43 11.98 12.42
CA VAL A 62 -3.54 12.89 11.68
C VAL A 62 -2.08 12.44 11.85
N PRO A 63 -1.30 12.31 10.76
CA PRO A 63 0.13 12.01 10.85
C PRO A 63 0.95 13.28 11.18
N SER A 64 2.22 13.10 11.55
CA SER A 64 3.17 14.18 11.89
C SER A 64 4.55 13.98 11.24
N GLY A 65 5.20 15.06 10.81
CA GLY A 65 6.52 15.04 10.17
C GLY A 65 7.71 15.00 11.14
N ALA A 66 8.91 14.69 10.63
CA ALA A 66 10.20 14.88 11.33
C ALA A 66 10.92 16.09 10.73
N SER A 67 11.23 16.00 9.44
CA SER A 67 11.63 17.11 8.58
C SER A 67 10.34 17.76 8.05
N THR A 68 10.17 19.04 8.37
CA THR A 68 9.01 19.84 8.00
C THR A 68 9.52 21.07 7.28
N GLY A 69 9.21 21.22 5.99
CA GLY A 69 9.50 22.44 5.24
C GLY A 69 8.91 23.67 5.92
N VAL A 70 9.58 24.82 5.79
CA VAL A 70 9.22 26.03 6.57
C VAL A 70 7.87 26.61 6.18
N HIS A 71 7.35 26.18 5.03
CA HIS A 71 6.13 26.68 4.40
C HIS A 71 4.90 25.79 4.62
N GLU A 72 5.01 24.69 5.39
CA GLU A 72 3.87 23.82 5.72
C GLU A 72 2.78 24.57 6.52
N ALA A 73 1.54 24.09 6.41
CA ALA A 73 0.48 24.44 7.35
C ALA A 73 0.88 24.03 8.78
N LEU A 74 0.51 24.85 9.76
CA LEU A 74 1.04 24.71 11.11
C LEU A 74 0.41 23.52 11.86
N GLU A 75 1.22 22.52 12.18
CA GLU A 75 0.86 21.53 13.20
C GLU A 75 0.89 22.16 14.60
N LEU A 76 -0.27 22.31 15.24
CA LEU A 76 -0.36 22.98 16.53
C LEU A 76 0.06 22.04 17.68
N ARG A 77 1.16 22.40 18.34
CA ARG A 77 1.73 21.73 19.53
C ARG A 77 1.62 22.63 20.77
N ASP A 78 1.46 22.02 21.94
CA ASP A 78 1.22 22.74 23.20
C ASP A 78 2.45 23.48 23.76
N GLY A 79 3.67 23.03 23.46
CA GLY A 79 4.91 23.65 23.94
C GLY A 79 5.20 23.46 25.45
N ASP A 80 4.31 22.81 26.21
CA ASP A 80 4.50 22.51 27.62
C ASP A 80 5.59 21.44 27.83
N LYS A 81 6.82 21.87 28.11
CA LYS A 81 7.97 20.99 28.32
C LYS A 81 7.77 19.95 29.44
N SER A 82 6.83 20.17 30.36
CA SER A 82 6.54 19.21 31.43
C SER A 82 5.73 17.99 30.95
N LYS A 83 5.12 18.06 29.76
CA LYS A 83 4.28 17.00 29.19
C LYS A 83 4.71 16.65 27.78
N TRP A 84 5.00 15.37 27.54
CA TRP A 84 5.42 14.86 26.21
C TRP A 84 6.53 15.70 25.57
N LEU A 85 7.46 16.22 26.38
CA LEU A 85 8.59 17.05 25.91
C LEU A 85 8.15 18.30 25.11
N GLY A 86 6.98 18.87 25.41
CA GLY A 86 6.42 20.01 24.67
C GLY A 86 5.60 19.64 23.44
N LYS A 87 5.45 18.34 23.13
CA LYS A 87 4.75 17.85 21.93
C LYS A 87 3.29 17.48 22.18
N GLY A 88 2.68 17.98 23.26
CA GLY A 88 1.24 17.80 23.49
C GLY A 88 0.40 18.38 22.34
N VAL A 89 -0.82 17.83 22.15
CA VAL A 89 -1.80 18.31 21.15
C VAL A 89 -3.14 18.69 21.80
N LEU A 90 -3.15 18.97 23.10
CA LEU A 90 -4.37 19.26 23.86
C LEU A 90 -5.06 20.53 23.37
N THR A 91 -4.30 21.52 22.91
CA THR A 91 -4.84 22.75 22.32
C THR A 91 -5.57 22.45 21.01
N ALA A 92 -4.96 21.69 20.10
CA ALA A 92 -5.59 21.27 18.85
C ALA A 92 -6.85 20.42 19.10
N VAL A 93 -6.78 19.46 20.03
CA VAL A 93 -7.93 18.65 20.46
C VAL A 93 -9.04 19.52 21.06
N SER A 94 -8.69 20.53 21.86
CA SER A 94 -9.64 21.48 22.43
C SER A 94 -10.28 22.34 21.34
N ASN A 95 -9.51 22.77 20.32
CA ASN A 95 -10.05 23.52 19.18
C ASN A 95 -11.08 22.70 18.41
N VAL A 96 -10.84 21.42 18.16
CA VAL A 96 -11.86 20.54 17.54
C VAL A 96 -13.10 20.47 18.41
N ASN A 97 -12.95 20.11 19.69
CA ASN A 97 -14.08 19.84 20.58
C ASN A 97 -14.92 21.07 20.93
N LYS A 98 -14.30 22.24 21.11
CA LYS A 98 -14.97 23.45 21.62
C LYS A 98 -15.32 24.46 20.54
N ILE A 99 -14.66 24.44 19.38
CA ILE A 99 -14.84 25.43 18.32
C ILE A 99 -15.41 24.77 17.06
N VAL A 100 -14.71 23.78 16.52
CA VAL A 100 -15.09 23.16 15.24
C VAL A 100 -16.37 22.33 15.38
N ALA A 101 -16.44 21.47 16.39
CA ALA A 101 -17.58 20.59 16.61
C ALA A 101 -18.94 21.32 16.69
N PRO A 102 -19.13 22.34 17.56
CA PRO A 102 -20.41 23.05 17.61
C PRO A 102 -20.71 23.82 16.32
N ALA A 103 -19.69 24.36 15.64
CA ALA A 103 -19.90 25.09 14.39
C ALA A 103 -20.34 24.17 13.24
N LEU A 104 -19.67 23.02 13.06
CA LEU A 104 -19.98 22.07 12.00
C LEU A 104 -21.35 21.40 12.18
N ILE A 105 -21.69 21.02 13.42
CA ILE A 105 -23.02 20.46 13.76
C ILE A 105 -24.12 21.51 13.49
N LYS A 106 -23.91 22.76 13.92
CA LYS A 106 -24.88 23.85 13.70
C LYS A 106 -25.08 24.17 12.21
N ALA A 107 -23.99 24.13 11.43
CA ALA A 107 -24.05 24.37 10.00
C ALA A 107 -24.79 23.25 9.25
N ASN A 108 -24.83 22.03 9.82
CA ASN A 108 -25.49 20.85 9.25
C ASN A 108 -25.10 20.62 7.78
N VAL A 109 -23.79 20.73 7.51
CA VAL A 109 -23.21 20.55 6.17
C VAL A 109 -23.34 19.09 5.76
N ASP A 110 -23.69 18.86 4.49
CA ASP A 110 -23.71 17.52 3.90
C ASP A 110 -22.28 16.97 3.80
N VAL A 111 -22.02 15.86 4.51
CA VAL A 111 -20.71 15.19 4.53
C VAL A 111 -20.26 14.66 3.15
N THR A 112 -21.17 14.52 2.19
CA THR A 112 -20.81 14.15 0.81
C THR A 112 -20.27 15.34 0.00
N ASN A 113 -20.48 16.57 0.47
CA ASN A 113 -19.92 17.79 -0.10
C ASN A 113 -18.66 18.21 0.67
N GLN A 114 -17.55 17.53 0.35
CA GLN A 114 -16.26 17.75 0.99
C GLN A 114 -15.81 19.21 0.92
N GLN A 115 -16.04 19.89 -0.21
CA GLN A 115 -15.68 21.29 -0.38
C GLN A 115 -16.39 22.19 0.64
N ALA A 116 -17.70 21.99 0.85
CA ALA A 116 -18.45 22.76 1.83
C ALA A 116 -18.00 22.50 3.27
N VAL A 117 -17.58 21.27 3.59
CA VAL A 117 -17.00 20.94 4.91
C VAL A 117 -15.67 21.69 5.07
N ASP A 118 -14.77 21.55 4.11
CA ASP A 118 -13.44 22.15 4.19
C ASP A 118 -13.50 23.69 4.17
N ASP A 119 -14.36 24.30 3.34
CA ASP A 119 -14.58 25.76 3.32
C ASP A 119 -15.05 26.29 4.67
N LEU A 120 -15.92 25.55 5.37
CA LEU A 120 -16.33 25.91 6.73
C LEU A 120 -15.15 25.83 7.70
N LEU A 121 -14.34 24.78 7.63
CA LEU A 121 -13.17 24.63 8.52
C LEU A 121 -12.14 25.73 8.27
N LEU A 122 -11.84 26.03 6.99
CA LEU A 122 -10.90 27.06 6.57
C LEU A 122 -11.37 28.45 6.98
N SER A 123 -12.66 28.75 6.84
CA SER A 123 -13.23 30.04 7.27
C SER A 123 -13.26 30.21 8.79
N LEU A 124 -13.48 29.14 9.55
CA LEU A 124 -13.41 29.17 11.02
C LEU A 124 -11.99 29.45 11.53
N ASP A 125 -10.99 28.88 10.87
CA ASP A 125 -9.59 29.18 11.13
C ASP A 125 -9.25 30.62 10.68
N GLY A 126 -9.46 30.95 9.41
CA GLY A 126 -9.28 32.29 8.86
C GLY A 126 -7.81 32.72 8.69
N THR A 127 -6.84 31.81 8.81
CA THR A 127 -5.41 32.09 8.58
C THR A 127 -4.86 31.33 7.38
N PRO A 128 -3.86 31.88 6.66
CA PRO A 128 -3.31 31.22 5.46
C PRO A 128 -2.67 29.84 5.73
N ASN A 129 -2.10 29.65 6.92
CA ASN A 129 -1.36 28.44 7.30
C ASN A 129 -2.07 27.63 8.41
N LYS A 130 -3.36 27.87 8.63
CA LYS A 130 -4.18 27.15 9.62
C LYS A 130 -3.67 27.27 11.07
N SER A 131 -3.00 28.37 11.40
CA SER A 131 -2.30 28.54 12.68
C SER A 131 -3.22 28.83 13.87
N LYS A 132 -4.47 29.20 13.64
CA LYS A 132 -5.41 29.53 14.73
C LYS A 132 -6.01 28.27 15.36
N LEU A 133 -6.49 27.34 14.53
CA LEU A 133 -7.04 26.06 14.98
C LEU A 133 -5.97 24.96 15.02
N GLY A 134 -4.97 25.05 14.15
CA GLY A 134 -3.99 24.00 13.87
C GLY A 134 -4.42 23.17 12.66
N ALA A 135 -3.49 22.95 11.72
CA ALA A 135 -3.72 22.10 10.55
C ALA A 135 -4.10 20.66 10.95
N ASN A 136 -3.56 20.18 12.08
CA ASN A 136 -3.91 18.89 12.68
C ASN A 136 -5.33 18.83 13.27
N ALA A 137 -5.91 19.96 13.69
CA ALA A 137 -7.33 20.00 14.09
C ALA A 137 -8.24 19.98 12.86
N VAL A 138 -7.92 20.78 11.85
CA VAL A 138 -8.70 20.90 10.60
C VAL A 138 -8.70 19.58 9.83
N LEU A 139 -7.52 19.00 9.60
CA LEU A 139 -7.38 17.80 8.80
C LEU A 139 -8.13 16.61 9.40
N GLY A 140 -8.07 16.41 10.72
CA GLY A 140 -8.76 15.28 11.36
C GLY A 140 -10.27 15.29 11.09
N VAL A 141 -10.90 16.47 11.12
CA VAL A 141 -12.33 16.62 10.79
C VAL A 141 -12.58 16.44 9.30
N SER A 142 -11.72 17.01 8.44
CA SER A 142 -11.78 16.88 6.99
C SER A 142 -11.78 15.42 6.52
N LEU A 143 -10.87 14.60 7.04
CA LEU A 143 -10.73 13.19 6.69
C LEU A 143 -11.86 12.33 7.27
N ALA A 144 -12.31 12.61 8.50
CA ALA A 144 -13.44 11.90 9.10
C ALA A 144 -14.75 12.18 8.34
N ALA A 145 -14.93 13.40 7.81
CA ALA A 145 -16.06 13.75 6.95
C ALA A 145 -16.04 12.98 5.64
N ALA A 146 -14.89 12.84 4.98
CA ALA A 146 -14.77 12.02 3.76
C ALA A 146 -15.16 10.55 4.02
N LYS A 147 -14.70 9.96 5.13
CA LYS A 147 -15.10 8.59 5.52
C LYS A 147 -16.62 8.48 5.74
N ALA A 148 -17.23 9.48 6.38
CA ALA A 148 -18.68 9.55 6.53
C ALA A 148 -19.42 9.73 5.20
N GLY A 149 -18.87 10.54 4.28
CA GLY A 149 -19.39 10.78 2.93
C GLY A 149 -19.39 9.51 2.08
N ALA A 150 -18.34 8.69 2.16
CA ALA A 150 -18.28 7.39 1.50
C ALA A 150 -19.39 6.44 2.01
N ALA A 151 -19.57 6.37 3.33
CA ALA A 151 -20.63 5.56 3.94
C ALA A 151 -22.05 6.09 3.65
N ALA A 152 -22.23 7.41 3.53
CA ALA A 152 -23.49 8.02 3.09
C ALA A 152 -23.89 7.54 1.69
N LYS A 153 -22.90 7.46 0.79
CA LYS A 153 -23.05 6.96 -0.58
C LYS A 153 -23.10 5.43 -0.68
N ASN A 154 -22.81 4.71 0.41
CA ASN A 154 -22.60 3.25 0.45
C ASN A 154 -21.57 2.78 -0.59
N VAL A 155 -20.45 3.49 -0.69
CA VAL A 155 -19.31 3.12 -1.56
C VAL A 155 -18.04 3.02 -0.72
N PRO A 156 -17.03 2.25 -1.18
CA PRO A 156 -15.69 2.28 -0.60
C PRO A 156 -15.09 3.70 -0.62
N LEU A 157 -14.15 3.98 0.29
CA LEU A 157 -13.57 5.31 0.42
C LEU A 157 -12.84 5.74 -0.87
N TYR A 158 -12.02 4.87 -1.48
CA TYR A 158 -11.35 5.20 -2.75
C TYR A 158 -12.31 5.61 -3.86
N GLN A 159 -13.51 5.02 -3.94
CA GLN A 159 -14.53 5.40 -4.93
C GLN A 159 -15.08 6.78 -4.62
N HIS A 160 -15.36 7.08 -3.34
CA HIS A 160 -15.78 8.43 -2.95
C HIS A 160 -14.70 9.48 -3.26
N LEU A 161 -13.42 9.17 -3.02
CA LEU A 161 -12.30 10.05 -3.32
C LEU A 161 -12.10 10.25 -4.83
N ALA A 162 -12.39 9.23 -5.65
CA ALA A 162 -12.45 9.36 -7.11
C ALA A 162 -13.58 10.29 -7.55
N ASP A 163 -14.77 10.18 -6.96
CA ASP A 163 -15.87 11.11 -7.25
C ASP A 163 -15.50 12.56 -6.91
N LEU A 164 -14.82 12.79 -5.78
CA LEU A 164 -14.42 14.13 -5.33
C LEU A 164 -13.33 14.74 -6.21
N SER A 165 -12.38 13.93 -6.68
CA SER A 165 -11.28 14.38 -7.53
C SER A 165 -11.63 14.50 -9.00
N GLY A 166 -12.69 13.81 -9.45
CA GLY A 166 -13.03 13.68 -10.86
C GLY A 166 -12.16 12.67 -11.62
N ALA A 167 -11.43 11.80 -10.90
CA ALA A 167 -10.56 10.80 -11.50
C ALA A 167 -11.35 9.73 -12.25
N LYS A 168 -10.72 9.15 -13.29
CA LYS A 168 -11.28 8.02 -14.04
C LYS A 168 -11.32 6.76 -13.16
N THR A 169 -12.41 6.01 -13.21
CA THR A 169 -12.58 4.77 -12.41
C THR A 169 -12.62 3.50 -13.26
N GLN A 170 -12.47 3.62 -14.58
CA GLN A 170 -12.59 2.52 -15.54
C GLN A 170 -11.40 2.49 -16.51
N PRO A 171 -10.26 1.86 -16.13
CA PRO A 171 -10.02 1.22 -14.85
C PRO A 171 -9.48 2.21 -13.79
N PHE A 172 -9.66 1.84 -12.52
CA PHE A 172 -8.83 2.34 -11.42
C PHE A 172 -7.37 1.96 -11.64
N VAL A 173 -6.45 2.68 -11.01
CA VAL A 173 -5.03 2.38 -11.08
C VAL A 173 -4.48 2.12 -9.68
N LEU A 174 -3.89 0.95 -9.50
CA LEU A 174 -3.15 0.59 -8.29
C LEU A 174 -1.72 1.11 -8.42
N PRO A 175 -1.17 1.71 -7.35
CA PRO A 175 0.10 2.41 -7.42
C PRO A 175 1.29 1.46 -7.37
N VAL A 176 2.42 1.85 -7.96
CA VAL A 176 3.72 1.26 -7.59
C VAL A 176 4.05 1.69 -6.16
N PRO A 177 4.36 0.75 -5.24
CA PRO A 177 4.84 1.11 -3.91
C PRO A 177 6.33 1.46 -3.97
N PHE A 178 6.66 2.69 -3.59
CA PHE A 178 8.03 3.17 -3.35
C PHE A 178 8.38 2.85 -1.89
N LEU A 179 9.09 1.75 -1.69
CA LEU A 179 9.34 1.17 -0.37
C LEU A 179 10.68 1.67 0.16
N ASN A 180 10.66 2.50 1.20
CA ASN A 180 11.88 3.00 1.86
C ASN A 180 12.59 1.86 2.61
N VAL A 181 13.62 1.26 2.02
CA VAL A 181 14.26 0.04 2.55
C VAL A 181 15.56 0.31 3.30
N LEU A 182 16.19 1.47 3.07
CA LEU A 182 17.41 1.89 3.74
C LEU A 182 17.36 3.39 4.03
N ASN A 183 17.64 3.76 5.28
CA ASN A 183 17.56 5.12 5.79
C ASN A 183 18.95 5.73 6.02
N GLY A 184 19.11 6.99 5.63
CA GLY A 184 20.21 7.88 5.98
C GLY A 184 19.67 9.20 6.54
N GLY A 185 20.38 10.31 6.29
CA GLY A 185 19.96 11.65 6.67
C GLY A 185 19.59 11.78 8.14
N SER A 186 18.52 12.53 8.43
CA SER A 186 17.96 12.75 9.77
C SER A 186 17.18 11.53 10.32
N HIS A 187 16.91 10.52 9.49
CA HIS A 187 16.18 9.30 9.86
C HIS A 187 17.09 8.19 10.43
N ALA A 188 18.41 8.35 10.38
CA ALA A 188 19.37 7.34 10.82
C ALA A 188 20.66 7.96 11.38
N GLY A 189 21.30 7.24 12.32
CA GLY A 189 22.67 7.52 12.70
C GLY A 189 23.67 7.24 11.58
N GLY A 190 24.94 7.60 11.77
CA GLY A 190 26.00 7.43 10.76
C GLY A 190 26.17 8.63 9.82
N ALA A 191 27.02 8.51 8.80
CA ALA A 191 27.43 9.65 7.97
C ALA A 191 26.56 9.88 6.72
N LEU A 192 25.93 8.84 6.17
CA LEU A 192 25.11 8.92 4.95
C LEU A 192 24.12 10.10 4.99
N ALA A 193 24.30 11.06 4.08
CA ALA A 193 23.52 12.30 4.06
C ALA A 193 22.13 12.15 3.44
N LEU A 194 22.00 11.43 2.32
CA LEU A 194 20.71 11.23 1.66
C LEU A 194 19.76 10.46 2.60
N GLN A 195 18.51 10.88 2.65
CA GLN A 195 17.57 10.45 3.68
C GLN A 195 16.96 9.08 3.42
N GLU A 196 16.55 8.81 2.18
CA GLU A 196 15.84 7.57 1.85
C GLU A 196 16.32 6.94 0.55
N PHE A 197 16.46 5.61 0.61
CA PHE A 197 16.73 4.77 -0.53
C PHE A 197 15.59 3.78 -0.68
N MET A 198 14.77 4.02 -1.69
CA MET A 198 13.56 3.30 -1.96
C MET A 198 13.75 2.30 -3.09
N ILE A 199 13.06 1.16 -3.00
CA ILE A 199 12.86 0.26 -4.14
C ILE A 199 11.46 0.43 -4.70
N ALA A 200 11.34 0.35 -6.03
CA ALA A 200 10.10 0.49 -6.77
C ALA A 200 9.92 -0.74 -7.70
N PRO A 201 9.07 -1.72 -7.34
CA PRO A 201 8.82 -2.91 -8.16
C PRO A 201 7.97 -2.63 -9.42
N THR A 202 8.47 -1.81 -10.34
CA THR A 202 7.77 -1.36 -11.56
C THR A 202 7.54 -2.49 -12.57
N GLY A 203 8.31 -3.58 -12.49
CA GLY A 203 8.24 -4.74 -13.36
C GLY A 203 7.27 -5.84 -12.91
N ALA A 204 6.50 -5.62 -11.85
CA ALA A 204 5.42 -6.50 -11.41
C ALA A 204 4.15 -6.36 -12.26
N GLU A 205 3.31 -7.39 -12.28
CA GLU A 205 2.04 -7.43 -13.02
C GLU A 205 0.84 -6.99 -12.17
N SER A 206 0.97 -7.03 -10.84
CA SER A 206 -0.06 -6.62 -9.87
C SER A 206 0.57 -5.96 -8.64
N PHE A 207 -0.24 -5.26 -7.85
CA PHE A 207 0.20 -4.69 -6.57
C PHE A 207 0.61 -5.80 -5.59
N ALA A 208 -0.14 -6.90 -5.51
CA ALA A 208 0.23 -8.05 -4.70
C ALA A 208 1.59 -8.63 -5.08
N GLU A 209 1.88 -8.75 -6.38
CA GLU A 209 3.19 -9.19 -6.84
C GLU A 209 4.28 -8.16 -6.52
N ALA A 210 4.01 -6.87 -6.72
CA ALA A 210 4.94 -5.79 -6.39
C ALA A 210 5.31 -5.79 -4.90
N LEU A 211 4.32 -5.92 -4.01
CA LEU A 211 4.54 -5.96 -2.57
C LEU A 211 5.32 -7.21 -2.15
N ARG A 212 5.04 -8.37 -2.77
CA ARG A 212 5.82 -9.59 -2.56
C ARG A 212 7.28 -9.40 -2.97
N MET A 213 7.55 -8.93 -4.19
CA MET A 213 8.90 -8.63 -4.69
C MET A 213 9.64 -7.68 -3.74
N GLY A 214 8.98 -6.59 -3.33
CA GLY A 214 9.54 -5.61 -2.41
C GLY A 214 9.88 -6.20 -1.03
N SER A 215 9.00 -7.04 -0.49
CA SER A 215 9.23 -7.71 0.80
C SER A 215 10.40 -8.70 0.77
N GLU A 216 10.54 -9.46 -0.33
CA GLU A 216 11.64 -10.40 -0.51
C GLU A 216 12.98 -9.66 -0.63
N VAL A 217 13.04 -8.58 -1.43
CA VAL A 217 14.24 -7.72 -1.50
C VAL A 217 14.58 -7.12 -0.15
N TYR A 218 13.59 -6.61 0.60
CA TYR A 218 13.83 -6.07 1.93
C TYR A 218 14.41 -7.12 2.90
N HIS A 219 13.92 -8.36 2.88
CA HIS A 219 14.47 -9.43 3.70
C HIS A 219 15.91 -9.81 3.30
N HIS A 220 16.20 -9.88 2.01
CA HIS A 220 17.56 -10.08 1.51
C HIS A 220 18.48 -8.94 1.91
N LEU A 221 18.04 -7.69 1.73
CA LEU A 221 18.76 -6.49 2.14
C LEU A 221 19.10 -6.55 3.63
N LYS A 222 18.10 -6.77 4.49
CA LYS A 222 18.29 -6.86 5.93
C LYS A 222 19.29 -7.94 6.34
N SER A 223 19.29 -9.09 5.65
CA SER A 223 20.25 -10.18 5.87
C SER A 223 21.67 -9.78 5.46
N LEU A 224 21.83 -9.15 4.29
CA LEU A 224 23.11 -8.63 3.79
C LEU A 224 23.66 -7.52 4.69
N THR A 225 22.82 -6.58 5.12
CA THR A 225 23.16 -5.51 6.06
C THR A 225 23.71 -6.08 7.35
N LYS A 226 23.03 -7.07 7.95
CA LYS A 226 23.49 -7.72 9.17
C LYS A 226 24.82 -8.46 8.99
N LYS A 227 25.03 -9.06 7.81
CA LYS A 227 26.26 -9.78 7.49
C LYS A 227 27.46 -8.84 7.30
N ARG A 228 27.25 -7.68 6.66
CA ARG A 228 28.32 -6.71 6.35
C ARG A 228 28.63 -5.76 7.51
N TYR A 229 27.60 -5.27 8.20
CA TYR A 229 27.71 -4.19 9.19
C TYR A 229 27.37 -4.62 10.62
N GLY A 230 27.11 -5.92 10.84
CA GLY A 230 26.79 -6.48 12.15
C GLY A 230 25.30 -6.49 12.47
N ALA A 231 24.92 -7.28 13.49
CA ALA A 231 23.52 -7.58 13.79
C ALA A 231 22.67 -6.33 14.11
N SER A 232 23.25 -5.34 14.80
CA SER A 232 22.57 -4.08 15.17
C SER A 232 22.25 -3.21 13.95
N ALA A 233 22.99 -3.31 12.85
CA ALA A 233 22.69 -2.59 11.61
C ALA A 233 21.39 -3.08 10.94
N GLY A 234 20.85 -4.23 11.37
CA GLY A 234 19.52 -4.72 10.98
C GLY A 234 18.37 -4.09 11.77
N ASN A 235 18.65 -3.22 12.74
CA ASN A 235 17.62 -2.37 13.34
C ASN A 235 17.05 -1.42 12.30
N VAL A 236 15.82 -0.97 12.54
CA VAL A 236 15.07 -0.16 11.57
C VAL A 236 14.90 1.27 12.05
N GLY A 237 14.90 2.22 11.12
CA GLY A 237 14.57 3.62 11.39
C GLY A 237 13.07 3.84 11.58
N ASP A 238 12.66 5.11 11.57
CA ASP A 238 11.27 5.54 11.79
C ASP A 238 10.30 4.91 10.76
N GLU A 239 10.77 4.67 9.54
CA GLU A 239 9.95 4.20 8.41
C GLU A 239 10.15 2.73 8.05
N GLY A 240 10.91 2.00 8.87
CA GLY A 240 11.06 0.55 8.76
C GLY A 240 12.24 0.08 7.89
N GLY A 241 12.90 0.97 7.16
CA GLY A 241 14.15 0.67 6.46
C GLY A 241 15.30 0.42 7.43
N VAL A 242 16.32 -0.32 7.00
CA VAL A 242 17.52 -0.56 7.82
C VAL A 242 18.41 0.68 7.86
N ALA A 243 19.15 0.87 8.94
CA ALA A 243 20.00 2.05 9.17
C ALA A 243 21.46 1.67 9.47
N PRO A 244 22.18 1.04 8.51
CA PRO A 244 23.61 0.78 8.67
C PRO A 244 24.43 2.07 8.67
N ASN A 245 25.58 2.05 9.36
CA ASN A 245 26.52 3.18 9.34
C ASN A 245 27.32 3.21 8.02
N ILE A 246 26.64 3.61 6.95
CA ILE A 246 27.18 3.76 5.60
C ILE A 246 27.71 5.19 5.42
N GLN A 247 28.74 5.33 4.57
CA GLN A 247 29.40 6.62 4.33
C GLN A 247 28.95 7.28 3.03
N THR A 248 28.71 6.51 1.96
CA THR A 248 28.41 7.08 0.63
C THR A 248 27.09 6.57 0.06
N ALA A 249 26.50 7.34 -0.87
CA ALA A 249 25.30 6.93 -1.58
C ALA A 249 25.53 5.66 -2.43
N GLU A 250 26.70 5.53 -3.04
CA GLU A 250 27.08 4.34 -3.83
C GLU A 250 27.12 3.08 -2.97
N GLU A 251 27.61 3.15 -1.73
CA GLU A 251 27.64 2.00 -0.84
C GLU A 251 26.22 1.53 -0.47
N ALA A 252 25.30 2.47 -0.24
CA ALA A 252 23.88 2.16 -0.02
C ALA A 252 23.23 1.55 -1.29
N LEU A 253 23.50 2.13 -2.46
CA LEU A 253 22.95 1.67 -3.73
C LEU A 253 23.50 0.30 -4.15
N ASP A 254 24.79 0.06 -4.01
CA ASP A 254 25.44 -1.24 -4.26
C ASP A 254 24.81 -2.33 -3.38
N LEU A 255 24.53 -2.02 -2.11
CA LEU A 255 23.87 -2.94 -1.19
C LEU A 255 22.42 -3.27 -1.61
N ILE A 256 21.67 -2.30 -2.12
CA ILE A 256 20.30 -2.51 -2.64
C ILE A 256 20.31 -3.31 -3.93
N VAL A 257 21.27 -3.04 -4.84
CA VAL A 257 21.47 -3.83 -6.06
C VAL A 257 21.80 -5.28 -5.73
N ASP A 258 22.72 -5.51 -4.78
CA ASP A 258 23.06 -6.85 -4.30
C ASP A 258 21.85 -7.58 -3.70
N ALA A 259 21.00 -6.88 -2.94
CA ALA A 259 19.77 -7.43 -2.38
C ALA A 259 18.75 -7.80 -3.45
N THR A 260 18.56 -6.93 -4.44
CA THR A 260 17.67 -7.15 -5.59
C THR A 260 18.11 -8.36 -6.40
N LYS A 261 19.42 -8.50 -6.61
CA LYS A 261 20.03 -9.66 -7.25
C LYS A 261 19.85 -10.94 -6.44
N ALA A 262 20.10 -10.90 -5.14
CA ALA A 262 19.93 -12.04 -4.26
C ALA A 262 18.48 -12.55 -4.22
N ALA A 263 17.50 -11.65 -4.39
CA ALA A 263 16.08 -11.98 -4.50
C ALA A 263 15.64 -12.46 -5.90
N GLY A 264 16.50 -12.34 -6.92
CA GLY A 264 16.18 -12.77 -8.29
C GLY A 264 15.30 -11.79 -9.10
N TYR A 265 15.32 -10.50 -8.76
CA TYR A 265 14.47 -9.46 -9.39
C TYR A 265 15.24 -8.42 -10.20
N GLU A 266 16.44 -8.75 -10.68
CA GLU A 266 17.21 -7.87 -11.57
C GLU A 266 16.37 -7.45 -12.79
N GLY A 267 16.31 -6.13 -13.06
CA GLY A 267 15.53 -5.56 -14.16
C GLY A 267 14.01 -5.45 -13.92
N LYS A 268 13.51 -5.85 -12.75
CA LYS A 268 12.08 -5.69 -12.35
C LYS A 268 11.88 -4.68 -11.21
N ILE A 269 12.94 -4.32 -10.51
CA ILE A 269 12.93 -3.37 -9.41
C ILE A 269 13.85 -2.20 -9.77
N ASP A 270 13.26 -1.02 -9.79
CA ASP A 270 13.98 0.25 -9.91
C ASP A 270 14.24 0.84 -8.52
N ILE A 271 15.04 1.91 -8.47
CA ILE A 271 15.38 2.64 -7.25
C ILE A 271 14.84 4.06 -7.32
N ALA A 272 14.46 4.61 -6.16
CA ALA A 272 14.20 6.03 -6.00
C ALA A 272 14.93 6.57 -4.78
N LEU A 273 15.23 7.86 -4.81
CA LEU A 273 15.93 8.56 -3.73
C LEU A 273 15.05 9.67 -3.18
N ASP A 274 15.09 9.86 -1.87
CA ASP A 274 14.76 11.14 -1.24
C ASP A 274 16.03 11.69 -0.61
N CYS A 275 16.47 12.82 -1.15
CA CYS A 275 17.68 13.47 -0.71
C CYS A 275 17.44 14.29 0.56
N ALA A 276 16.24 14.87 0.74
CA ALA A 276 15.92 15.84 1.79
C ALA A 276 17.00 16.93 1.94
N SER A 277 17.45 17.49 0.81
CA SER A 277 18.69 18.27 0.79
C SER A 277 18.65 19.59 1.55
N SER A 278 17.46 20.11 1.87
CA SER A 278 17.28 21.23 2.81
C SER A 278 17.96 20.97 4.16
N GLU A 279 17.98 19.72 4.64
CA GLU A 279 18.58 19.32 5.93
C GLU A 279 20.12 19.52 5.96
N PHE A 280 20.75 19.52 4.78
CA PHE A 280 22.18 19.72 4.63
C PHE A 280 22.55 20.93 3.76
N PHE A 281 21.59 21.83 3.54
CA PHE A 281 21.84 23.09 2.86
C PHE A 281 22.34 24.15 3.85
N LYS A 282 23.54 24.68 3.58
CA LYS A 282 24.21 25.69 4.43
C LYS A 282 24.93 26.68 3.55
N ASP A 283 24.68 27.97 3.78
CA ASP A 283 25.39 29.08 3.13
C ASP A 283 25.41 28.99 1.58
N GLY A 284 24.30 28.58 0.97
CA GLY A 284 24.20 28.44 -0.50
C GLY A 284 24.88 27.21 -1.07
N LYS A 285 25.27 26.25 -0.23
CA LYS A 285 25.97 25.00 -0.59
C LYS A 285 25.37 23.80 0.16
N TYR A 286 25.81 22.61 -0.23
CA TYR A 286 25.31 21.33 0.26
C TYR A 286 26.42 20.54 0.97
N ASP A 287 26.20 20.24 2.25
CA ASP A 287 27.11 19.56 3.16
C ASP A 287 26.79 18.06 3.26
N LEU A 288 27.37 17.24 2.39
CA LEU A 288 27.13 15.79 2.41
C LEU A 288 27.71 15.06 3.64
N ASP A 289 28.30 15.79 4.59
CA ASP A 289 28.76 15.28 5.89
C ASP A 289 28.10 16.06 7.05
N PHE A 290 26.89 16.61 6.85
CA PHE A 290 26.25 17.53 7.81
C PHE A 290 26.05 16.99 9.23
N LYS A 291 26.03 15.66 9.39
CA LYS A 291 25.93 14.98 10.69
C LYS A 291 27.25 14.98 11.46
N ASN A 292 28.37 15.27 10.80
CA ASN A 292 29.65 15.47 11.43
C ASN A 292 29.74 16.92 11.95
N PRO A 293 29.83 17.13 13.28
CA PRO A 293 29.96 18.47 13.85
C PRO A 293 31.25 19.20 13.41
N GLN A 294 32.22 18.46 12.87
CA GLN A 294 33.47 18.95 12.32
C GLN A 294 33.51 18.87 10.78
N SER A 295 32.35 18.92 10.11
CA SER A 295 32.28 18.94 8.64
C SER A 295 33.16 20.06 8.05
N ASP A 296 33.89 19.71 6.99
CA ASP A 296 34.84 20.58 6.30
C ASP A 296 34.13 21.36 5.20
N SER A 297 33.93 22.67 5.41
CA SER A 297 33.23 23.56 4.48
C SER A 297 33.90 23.71 3.11
N SER A 298 35.17 23.32 2.98
CA SER A 298 35.85 23.29 1.68
C SER A 298 35.35 22.17 0.76
N LYS A 299 34.68 21.14 1.32
CA LYS A 299 34.11 20.01 0.59
C LYS A 299 32.63 20.18 0.25
N TRP A 300 32.00 21.24 0.73
CA TRP A 300 30.58 21.49 0.45
C TRP A 300 30.38 21.79 -1.03
N LEU A 301 29.33 21.18 -1.59
CA LEU A 301 29.05 21.22 -3.01
C LEU A 301 28.16 22.41 -3.35
N THR A 302 28.37 23.01 -4.51
CA THR A 302 27.38 23.89 -5.14
C THR A 302 26.24 23.07 -5.74
N GLY A 303 25.09 23.71 -6.06
CA GLY A 303 23.98 23.03 -6.73
C GLY A 303 24.39 22.33 -8.04
N VAL A 304 25.30 22.93 -8.83
CA VAL A 304 25.80 22.30 -10.08
C VAL A 304 26.64 21.05 -9.78
N GLN A 305 27.53 21.11 -8.78
CA GLN A 305 28.34 19.94 -8.40
C GLN A 305 27.49 18.82 -7.81
N LEU A 306 26.43 19.15 -7.08
CA LEU A 306 25.47 18.17 -6.56
C LEU A 306 24.64 17.56 -7.70
N ALA A 307 24.23 18.36 -8.70
CA ALA A 307 23.59 17.86 -9.93
C ALA A 307 24.48 16.85 -10.68
N ASP A 308 25.78 17.15 -10.82
CA ASP A 308 26.76 16.24 -11.45
C ASP A 308 26.87 14.91 -10.68
N LEU A 309 26.83 14.95 -9.35
CA LEU A 309 26.79 13.75 -8.51
C LEU A 309 25.53 12.92 -8.80
N TYR A 310 24.35 13.56 -8.85
CA TYR A 310 23.10 12.85 -9.17
C TYR A 310 23.11 12.25 -10.59
N HIS A 311 23.63 12.96 -11.58
CA HIS A 311 23.83 12.41 -12.93
C HIS A 311 24.73 11.18 -12.92
N GLY A 312 25.80 11.19 -12.13
CA GLY A 312 26.67 10.04 -11.91
C GLY A 312 25.92 8.83 -11.34
N LEU A 313 25.06 9.06 -10.33
CA LEU A 313 24.25 8.00 -9.72
C LEU A 313 23.21 7.44 -10.70
N VAL A 314 22.45 8.31 -11.39
CA VAL A 314 21.43 7.90 -12.37
C VAL A 314 22.04 7.10 -13.52
N LYS A 315 23.27 7.41 -13.93
CA LYS A 315 23.98 6.66 -14.97
C LYS A 315 24.40 5.26 -14.50
N LYS A 316 24.72 5.10 -13.22
CA LYS A 316 25.30 3.86 -12.65
C LYS A 316 24.23 2.91 -12.11
N TYR A 317 23.10 3.42 -11.63
CA TYR A 317 22.06 2.67 -10.93
C TYR A 317 20.69 2.83 -11.62
N PRO A 318 19.76 1.88 -11.47
CA PRO A 318 18.41 1.97 -12.05
C PRO A 318 17.53 2.96 -11.28
N ILE A 319 17.99 4.21 -11.13
CA ILE A 319 17.24 5.27 -10.45
C ILE A 319 16.21 5.84 -11.43
N VAL A 320 14.94 5.86 -11.01
CA VAL A 320 13.81 6.35 -11.83
C VAL A 320 13.11 7.56 -11.22
N SER A 321 13.43 7.92 -9.98
CA SER A 321 12.86 9.07 -9.27
C SER A 321 13.83 9.64 -8.25
N ILE A 322 13.94 10.97 -8.17
CA ILE A 322 14.71 11.69 -7.16
C ILE A 322 13.82 12.78 -6.54
N GLU A 323 13.66 12.73 -5.23
CA GLU A 323 12.92 13.68 -4.40
C GLU A 323 13.89 14.64 -3.70
N ASP A 324 13.51 15.91 -3.64
CA ASP A 324 14.23 17.03 -3.01
C ASP A 324 15.76 17.07 -3.26
N PRO A 325 16.21 17.00 -4.54
CA PRO A 325 17.63 17.07 -4.87
C PRO A 325 18.30 18.39 -4.46
N PHE A 326 17.52 19.47 -4.31
CA PHE A 326 18.01 20.79 -3.89
C PHE A 326 17.10 21.39 -2.81
N ALA A 327 17.61 22.39 -2.10
CA ALA A 327 16.93 22.98 -0.95
C ALA A 327 15.59 23.62 -1.35
N GLU A 328 14.68 23.77 -0.38
CA GLU A 328 13.29 24.21 -0.56
C GLU A 328 13.12 25.59 -1.22
N ASP A 329 14.16 26.43 -1.23
CA ASP A 329 14.18 27.75 -1.88
C ASP A 329 15.29 27.91 -2.95
N ASP A 330 16.08 26.88 -3.25
CA ASP A 330 17.14 26.94 -4.28
C ASP A 330 16.61 26.70 -5.70
N TRP A 331 15.60 27.50 -6.09
CA TRP A 331 14.84 27.37 -7.33
C TRP A 331 15.69 27.27 -8.61
N GLU A 332 16.85 27.92 -8.63
CA GLU A 332 17.76 27.91 -9.78
C GLU A 332 18.46 26.57 -9.93
N ALA A 333 18.87 25.92 -8.83
CA ALA A 333 19.47 24.59 -8.88
C ALA A 333 18.46 23.52 -9.34
N TRP A 334 17.22 23.58 -8.83
CA TRP A 334 16.12 22.76 -9.31
C TRP A 334 15.90 22.90 -10.82
N SER A 335 15.72 24.14 -11.29
CA SER A 335 15.47 24.44 -12.70
C SER A 335 16.65 24.10 -13.60
N HIS A 336 17.88 24.15 -13.07
CA HIS A 336 19.10 23.74 -13.77
C HIS A 336 19.11 22.22 -13.99
N PHE A 337 18.93 21.44 -12.94
CA PHE A 337 18.99 19.98 -13.00
C PHE A 337 17.82 19.36 -13.77
N TYR A 338 16.60 19.91 -13.59
CA TYR A 338 15.40 19.38 -14.25
C TYR A 338 15.55 19.29 -15.79
N LYS A 339 16.29 20.21 -16.41
CA LYS A 339 16.52 20.23 -17.87
C LYS A 339 17.23 18.98 -18.39
N THR A 340 18.02 18.31 -17.56
CA THR A 340 18.91 17.22 -17.96
C THR A 340 18.73 15.94 -17.14
N ALA A 341 17.89 15.95 -16.09
CA ALA A 341 17.74 14.83 -15.15
C ALA A 341 17.38 13.49 -15.82
N GLY A 342 16.40 13.51 -16.73
CA GLY A 342 15.96 12.31 -17.47
C GLY A 342 15.23 11.24 -16.64
N VAL A 343 14.86 11.57 -15.40
CA VAL A 343 14.10 10.76 -14.45
C VAL A 343 13.05 11.63 -13.77
N GLN A 344 12.08 11.03 -13.05
CA GLN A 344 11.10 11.79 -12.28
C GLN A 344 11.80 12.65 -11.21
N ILE A 345 11.45 13.92 -11.13
CA ILE A 345 11.91 14.85 -10.10
C ILE A 345 10.72 15.23 -9.23
N VAL A 346 10.76 14.78 -7.97
CA VAL A 346 9.68 14.95 -7.00
C VAL A 346 9.97 16.17 -6.12
N ALA A 347 9.00 17.07 -6.02
CA ALA A 347 9.03 18.22 -5.13
C ALA A 347 8.23 17.93 -3.86
N ASP A 348 8.90 17.86 -2.72
CA ASP A 348 8.32 17.72 -1.37
C ASP A 348 8.42 19.05 -0.61
N ASP A 349 9.52 19.35 0.07
CA ASP A 349 9.69 20.60 0.84
C ASP A 349 9.66 21.83 -0.07
N LEU A 350 10.06 21.69 -1.35
CA LEU A 350 9.94 22.76 -2.34
C LEU A 350 8.49 23.23 -2.50
N THR A 351 7.51 22.31 -2.42
CA THR A 351 6.11 22.62 -2.71
C THR A 351 5.19 22.54 -1.50
N VAL A 352 5.53 21.76 -0.47
CA VAL A 352 4.75 21.51 0.76
C VAL A 352 3.26 21.30 0.52
N THR A 353 2.91 20.62 -0.58
CA THR A 353 1.51 20.43 -1.02
C THR A 353 0.72 21.76 -1.14
N ASN A 354 1.40 22.89 -1.33
CA ASN A 354 0.83 24.23 -1.37
C ASN A 354 0.61 24.71 -2.82
N PRO A 355 -0.63 25.02 -3.23
CA PRO A 355 -0.93 25.43 -4.60
C PRO A 355 -0.10 26.61 -5.14
N VAL A 356 0.28 27.57 -4.28
CA VAL A 356 1.08 28.73 -4.69
C VAL A 356 2.52 28.32 -5.04
N ARG A 357 3.12 27.43 -4.24
CA ARG A 357 4.47 26.94 -4.52
C ARG A 357 4.48 25.95 -5.68
N ILE A 358 3.44 25.12 -5.80
CA ILE A 358 3.24 24.24 -6.96
C ILE A 358 3.17 25.08 -8.25
N ALA A 359 2.37 26.15 -8.29
CA ALA A 359 2.29 27.04 -9.44
C ALA A 359 3.66 27.64 -9.81
N THR A 360 4.42 28.11 -8.82
CA THR A 360 5.79 28.62 -9.01
C THR A 360 6.73 27.54 -9.57
N ALA A 361 6.66 26.32 -9.05
CA ALA A 361 7.51 25.21 -9.48
C ALA A 361 7.21 24.75 -10.90
N ILE A 362 5.93 24.76 -11.30
CA ILE A 362 5.48 24.52 -12.68
C ILE A 362 6.01 25.62 -13.61
N GLU A 363 5.85 26.90 -13.24
CA GLU A 363 6.31 28.04 -14.04
C GLU A 363 7.81 27.99 -14.28
N LYS A 364 8.58 27.70 -13.22
CA LYS A 364 10.05 27.62 -13.27
C LYS A 364 10.58 26.34 -13.90
N LYS A 365 9.72 25.34 -14.10
CA LYS A 365 10.11 23.98 -14.55
C LYS A 365 11.17 23.40 -13.60
N SER A 366 10.83 23.38 -12.31
CA SER A 366 11.70 22.91 -11.25
C SER A 366 11.65 21.40 -11.05
N ALA A 367 10.51 20.79 -11.37
CA ALA A 367 10.21 19.38 -11.12
C ALA A 367 9.14 18.89 -12.11
N ASP A 368 8.80 17.61 -12.04
CA ASP A 368 7.68 17.00 -12.78
C ASP A 368 6.81 16.08 -11.93
N ALA A 369 7.00 16.04 -10.60
CA ALA A 369 6.12 15.32 -9.70
C ALA A 369 5.94 16.06 -8.39
N LEU A 370 4.72 15.99 -7.84
CA LEU A 370 4.39 16.47 -6.50
C LEU A 370 4.49 15.32 -5.50
N LEU A 371 5.16 15.52 -4.36
CA LEU A 371 4.91 14.68 -3.19
C LEU A 371 3.69 15.23 -2.43
N LEU A 372 2.61 14.46 -2.40
CA LEU A 372 1.35 14.90 -1.79
C LEU A 372 1.25 14.37 -0.36
N LYS A 373 1.38 15.28 0.61
CA LYS A 373 1.19 15.02 2.03
C LYS A 373 0.02 15.87 2.53
N VAL A 374 -1.12 15.22 2.79
CA VAL A 374 -2.37 15.90 3.13
C VAL A 374 -2.28 16.81 4.36
N ASN A 375 -1.37 16.52 5.30
CA ASN A 375 -1.17 17.34 6.50
C ASN A 375 -0.27 18.56 6.28
N GLN A 376 0.51 18.63 5.19
CA GLN A 376 1.26 19.83 4.82
C GLN A 376 0.34 20.97 4.39
N ILE A 377 -0.81 20.65 3.77
CA ILE A 377 -1.81 21.66 3.39
C ILE A 377 -2.98 21.73 4.38
N GLY A 378 -3.37 20.60 4.98
CA GLY A 378 -4.27 20.56 6.15
C GLY A 378 -5.76 20.36 5.84
N SER A 379 -6.17 20.17 4.58
CA SER A 379 -7.53 19.73 4.22
C SER A 379 -7.52 18.81 3.00
N LEU A 380 -8.55 17.97 2.87
CA LEU A 380 -8.68 17.06 1.74
C LEU A 380 -8.96 17.81 0.43
N SER A 381 -9.82 18.83 0.43
CA SER A 381 -10.15 19.59 -0.77
C SER A 381 -8.93 20.32 -1.34
N GLU A 382 -8.10 20.94 -0.50
CA GLU A 382 -6.85 21.57 -0.98
C GLU A 382 -5.84 20.52 -1.47
N SER A 383 -5.80 19.34 -0.85
CA SER A 383 -4.93 18.24 -1.31
C SER A 383 -5.36 17.72 -2.69
N ILE A 384 -6.66 17.52 -2.91
CA ILE A 384 -7.22 17.12 -4.21
C ILE A 384 -6.93 18.20 -5.26
N LYS A 385 -7.09 19.48 -4.89
CA LYS A 385 -6.75 20.59 -5.78
C LYS A 385 -5.27 20.59 -6.17
N ALA A 386 -4.37 20.41 -5.20
CA ALA A 386 -2.93 20.33 -5.45
C ALA A 386 -2.58 19.18 -6.43
N ALA A 387 -3.20 18.01 -6.26
CA ALA A 387 -3.05 16.90 -7.21
C ALA A 387 -3.56 17.27 -8.61
N ASN A 388 -4.76 17.84 -8.71
CA ASN A 388 -5.38 18.20 -9.98
C ASN A 388 -4.62 19.30 -10.73
N ASP A 389 -4.11 20.31 -10.02
CA ASP A 389 -3.26 21.35 -10.62
C ASP A 389 -1.94 20.74 -11.16
N SER A 390 -1.36 19.77 -10.44
CA SER A 390 -0.17 19.03 -10.87
C SER A 390 -0.45 18.19 -12.11
N PHE A 391 -1.53 17.41 -12.12
CA PHE A 391 -1.95 16.64 -13.29
C PHE A 391 -2.23 17.51 -14.51
N ALA A 392 -2.85 18.69 -14.32
CA ALA A 392 -3.10 19.64 -15.40
C ALA A 392 -1.80 20.19 -16.02
N ALA A 393 -0.69 20.18 -15.27
CA ALA A 393 0.64 20.53 -15.74
C ALA A 393 1.45 19.32 -16.28
N ASN A 394 0.82 18.14 -16.41
CA ASN A 394 1.44 16.86 -16.75
C ASN A 394 2.50 16.40 -15.73
N TRP A 395 2.33 16.77 -14.47
CA TRP A 395 3.15 16.23 -13.40
C TRP A 395 2.58 14.91 -12.88
N GLY A 396 3.48 14.03 -12.43
CA GLY A 396 3.11 12.91 -11.56
C GLY A 396 2.72 13.41 -10.17
N VAL A 397 2.02 12.55 -9.41
CA VAL A 397 1.73 12.82 -8.00
C VAL A 397 2.06 11.57 -7.19
N MET A 398 2.99 11.67 -6.26
CA MET A 398 3.30 10.59 -5.32
C MET A 398 2.61 10.89 -4.00
N VAL A 399 1.55 10.12 -3.69
CA VAL A 399 0.91 10.22 -2.38
C VAL A 399 1.89 9.72 -1.32
N SER A 400 2.05 10.46 -0.23
CA SER A 400 3.05 10.17 0.78
C SER A 400 2.46 10.05 2.18
N HIS A 401 3.07 9.17 2.96
CA HIS A 401 2.97 9.16 4.42
C HIS A 401 3.75 10.32 5.06
N ARG A 402 3.82 10.32 6.40
CA ARG A 402 4.84 11.04 7.18
C ARG A 402 5.65 10.06 8.02
N SER A 403 6.83 10.48 8.49
CA SER A 403 7.68 9.68 9.37
C SER A 403 7.00 9.35 10.71
N GLY A 404 6.19 10.25 11.29
CA GLY A 404 5.24 9.95 12.37
C GLY A 404 3.87 9.57 11.84
N GLU A 405 3.68 8.29 11.49
CA GLU A 405 2.39 7.76 11.02
C GLU A 405 1.60 7.10 12.16
N THR A 406 0.43 6.59 11.82
CA THR A 406 -0.60 5.99 12.66
C THR A 406 -1.14 4.74 11.96
N GLU A 407 -2.07 4.05 12.58
CA GLU A 407 -2.80 2.93 11.99
C GLU A 407 -3.85 3.34 10.93
N ASP A 408 -4.11 4.64 10.76
CA ASP A 408 -5.07 5.13 9.75
C ASP A 408 -4.61 4.72 8.34
N THR A 409 -5.52 4.32 7.45
CA THR A 409 -5.19 3.84 6.11
C THR A 409 -5.62 4.79 5.00
N PHE A 410 -6.03 6.02 5.33
CA PHE A 410 -6.60 6.99 4.39
C PHE A 410 -5.81 7.15 3.09
N ILE A 411 -4.48 7.26 3.17
CA ILE A 411 -3.64 7.51 1.99
C ILE A 411 -3.61 6.34 0.99
N ALA A 412 -3.93 5.10 1.43
CA ALA A 412 -4.08 3.95 0.53
C ALA A 412 -5.34 4.09 -0.35
N ASP A 413 -6.45 4.54 0.24
CA ASP A 413 -7.66 4.86 -0.52
C ASP A 413 -7.46 6.13 -1.37
N LEU A 414 -6.72 7.12 -0.86
CA LEU A 414 -6.44 8.37 -1.57
C LEU A 414 -5.64 8.17 -2.84
N VAL A 415 -4.57 7.37 -2.82
CA VAL A 415 -3.75 7.15 -4.01
C VAL A 415 -4.53 6.45 -5.13
N VAL A 416 -5.42 5.52 -4.77
CA VAL A 416 -6.31 4.84 -5.73
C VAL A 416 -7.39 5.79 -6.23
N GLY A 417 -8.00 6.55 -5.32
CA GLY A 417 -9.04 7.53 -5.65
C GLY A 417 -8.55 8.67 -6.54
N LEU A 418 -7.32 9.15 -6.32
CA LEU A 418 -6.66 10.15 -7.17
C LEU A 418 -6.02 9.55 -8.42
N ARG A 419 -5.94 8.22 -8.51
CA ARG A 419 -5.38 7.48 -9.66
C ARG A 419 -3.93 7.89 -9.98
N THR A 420 -3.12 8.13 -8.96
CA THR A 420 -1.80 8.75 -9.16
C THR A 420 -0.73 7.77 -9.64
N GLY A 421 -0.92 6.47 -9.41
CA GLY A 421 -0.03 5.41 -9.85
C GLY A 421 1.24 5.19 -9.03
N GLN A 422 1.44 5.95 -7.94
CA GLN A 422 2.63 5.83 -7.09
C GLN A 422 2.35 6.29 -5.65
N ILE A 423 2.85 5.51 -4.68
CA ILE A 423 2.73 5.80 -3.25
C ILE A 423 4.06 5.56 -2.54
N LYS A 424 4.46 6.49 -1.66
CA LYS A 424 5.56 6.33 -0.69
C LYS A 424 4.95 6.20 0.69
N THR A 425 4.95 4.98 1.23
CA THR A 425 4.34 4.71 2.55
C THR A 425 5.24 3.89 3.49
N GLY A 426 6.55 3.91 3.25
CA GLY A 426 7.57 3.29 4.08
C GLY A 426 7.95 1.87 3.66
N ALA A 427 8.80 1.23 4.45
CA ALA A 427 9.25 -0.14 4.22
C ALA A 427 8.09 -1.15 4.32
N PRO A 428 8.26 -2.39 3.83
CA PRO A 428 7.40 -3.52 4.18
C PRO A 428 7.68 -4.02 5.62
N ALA A 429 7.82 -3.09 6.57
CA ALA A 429 8.07 -3.31 7.99
C ALA A 429 7.45 -2.18 8.82
N ARG A 430 7.06 -2.49 10.05
CA ARG A 430 6.28 -1.64 10.97
C ARG A 430 4.83 -1.42 10.49
N SER A 431 3.87 -1.62 11.40
CA SER A 431 2.47 -1.80 11.02
C SER A 431 1.77 -0.51 10.58
N GLU A 432 2.24 0.66 10.97
CA GLU A 432 1.74 1.93 10.46
C GLU A 432 2.01 2.09 8.95
N ARG A 433 3.01 1.37 8.42
CA ARG A 433 3.35 1.28 6.99
C ARG A 433 2.54 0.17 6.32
N LEU A 434 2.63 -1.03 6.90
CA LEU A 434 1.93 -2.22 6.42
C LEU A 434 0.40 -2.04 6.43
N ALA A 435 -0.17 -1.21 7.30
CA ALA A 435 -1.60 -0.92 7.31
C ALA A 435 -2.08 -0.39 5.94
N LYS A 436 -1.30 0.53 5.32
CA LYS A 436 -1.61 1.10 4.00
C LYS A 436 -1.36 0.09 2.89
N LEU A 437 -0.22 -0.61 2.94
CA LEU A 437 0.11 -1.65 1.96
C LEU A 437 -0.92 -2.78 1.97
N ASN A 438 -1.35 -3.22 3.15
CA ASN A 438 -2.41 -4.22 3.30
C ASN A 438 -3.77 -3.68 2.87
N GLN A 439 -4.05 -2.39 3.05
CA GLN A 439 -5.26 -1.78 2.51
C GLN A 439 -5.26 -1.78 0.98
N LEU A 440 -4.12 -1.51 0.34
CA LEU A 440 -3.98 -1.59 -1.12
C LEU A 440 -4.17 -3.02 -1.64
N LEU A 441 -3.71 -4.06 -0.92
CA LEU A 441 -4.03 -5.46 -1.25
C LEU A 441 -5.55 -5.72 -1.25
N ARG A 442 -6.27 -5.20 -0.24
CA ARG A 442 -7.73 -5.36 -0.15
C ARG A 442 -8.45 -4.61 -1.26
N ILE A 443 -8.00 -3.39 -1.60
CA ILE A 443 -8.57 -2.60 -2.69
C ILE A 443 -8.32 -3.29 -4.04
N GLU A 444 -7.13 -3.84 -4.26
CA GLU A 444 -6.84 -4.63 -5.47
C GLU A 444 -7.76 -5.85 -5.60
N GLU A 445 -7.94 -6.61 -4.51
CA GLU A 445 -8.85 -7.76 -4.46
C GLU A 445 -10.30 -7.35 -4.75
N GLU A 446 -10.79 -6.27 -4.12
CA GLU A 446 -12.16 -5.77 -4.31
C GLU A 446 -12.42 -5.30 -5.74
N LEU A 447 -11.46 -4.61 -6.36
CA LEU A 447 -11.59 -4.08 -7.71
C LEU A 447 -11.49 -5.15 -8.79
N GLY A 448 -10.69 -6.21 -8.56
CA GLY A 448 -10.48 -7.29 -9.52
C GLY A 448 -10.11 -6.78 -10.91
N SER A 449 -10.89 -7.15 -11.93
CA SER A 449 -10.66 -6.73 -13.32
C SER A 449 -10.91 -5.24 -13.60
N ASN A 450 -11.45 -4.48 -12.64
CA ASN A 450 -11.69 -3.03 -12.78
C ASN A 450 -10.47 -2.18 -12.41
N ALA A 451 -9.36 -2.83 -12.04
CA ALA A 451 -8.10 -2.21 -11.70
C ALA A 451 -6.99 -2.62 -12.67
N VAL A 452 -6.02 -1.72 -12.86
CA VAL A 452 -4.73 -2.04 -13.47
C VAL A 452 -3.61 -1.58 -12.56
N PHE A 453 -2.50 -2.30 -12.53
CA PHE A 453 -1.29 -1.85 -11.84
C PHE A 453 -0.52 -0.85 -12.72
N ALA A 454 -0.05 0.26 -12.14
CA ALA A 454 0.61 1.31 -12.91
C ALA A 454 1.94 0.85 -13.54
N GLY A 455 2.68 -0.03 -12.86
CA GLY A 455 3.97 -0.56 -13.30
C GLY A 455 4.92 0.53 -13.80
N LYS A 456 5.56 0.29 -14.94
CA LYS A 456 6.50 1.24 -15.58
C LYS A 456 5.91 2.60 -15.97
N LYS A 457 4.59 2.81 -15.92
CA LYS A 457 3.98 4.12 -16.22
C LYS A 457 3.44 4.83 -14.99
N PHE A 458 4.00 4.54 -13.81
CA PHE A 458 3.63 5.17 -12.54
C PHE A 458 3.56 6.70 -12.62
N HIS A 459 4.46 7.35 -13.38
CA HIS A 459 4.50 8.81 -13.53
C HIS A 459 3.25 9.39 -14.19
N ASN A 460 2.80 8.78 -15.29
CA ASN A 460 1.68 9.27 -16.12
C ASN A 460 0.40 8.47 -15.90
N ALA A 461 0.20 7.94 -14.69
CA ALA A 461 -0.91 7.04 -14.44
C ALA A 461 -2.31 7.64 -14.73
N PRO A 462 -2.59 8.92 -14.43
CA PRO A 462 -3.89 9.56 -14.74
C PRO A 462 -4.30 9.49 -16.22
N ASP A 463 -3.35 9.35 -17.12
CA ASP A 463 -3.57 9.33 -18.58
C ASP A 463 -3.73 7.93 -19.17
N PHE A 464 -3.58 6.85 -18.38
CA PHE A 464 -3.89 5.51 -18.86
C PHE A 464 -5.31 5.43 -19.44
N THR A 465 -5.40 5.31 -20.76
CA THR A 465 -6.61 4.86 -21.47
C THR A 465 -6.45 3.38 -21.79
N ASN A 466 -7.57 2.65 -21.69
CA ASN A 466 -7.60 1.20 -21.92
C ASN A 466 -7.48 0.94 -23.44
N ASN A 467 -6.29 1.14 -24.02
CA ASN A 467 -6.00 0.71 -25.38
C ASN A 467 -5.85 -0.81 -25.36
N LYS A 468 -6.98 -1.51 -25.52
CA LYS A 468 -6.96 -2.82 -26.18
C LYS A 468 -6.15 -2.64 -27.45
N ARG A 469 -5.00 -3.31 -27.53
CA ARG A 469 -4.16 -3.41 -28.72
C ARG A 469 -5.04 -3.71 -29.93
N THR A 470 -5.33 -2.70 -30.74
CA THR A 470 -5.44 -2.90 -32.18
C THR A 470 -4.00 -2.89 -32.67
N SER A 471 -3.51 -4.06 -33.05
CA SER A 471 -2.23 -4.22 -33.72
C SER A 471 -2.23 -3.41 -35.02
N HIS A 472 -1.64 -2.23 -35.01
CA HIS A 472 -1.14 -1.60 -36.23
C HIS A 472 0.37 -1.84 -36.26
N SER A 473 0.77 -2.83 -37.06
CA SER A 473 2.17 -3.10 -37.34
C SER A 473 2.76 -1.94 -38.14
N VAL A 474 3.75 -1.26 -37.57
CA VAL A 474 4.72 -0.51 -38.36
C VAL A 474 5.62 -1.55 -39.03
N MET A 475 5.46 -1.70 -40.35
CA MET A 475 6.37 -2.48 -41.19
C MET A 475 7.78 -1.91 -41.06
N THR A 476 8.70 -2.68 -40.51
CA THR A 476 10.11 -2.62 -40.86
C THR A 476 10.55 -4.03 -41.25
N SER A 477 11.04 -4.13 -42.49
CA SER A 477 11.43 -5.34 -43.18
C SER A 477 12.79 -5.82 -42.68
N HIS A 478 12.87 -7.03 -42.14
CA HIS A 478 14.04 -7.88 -42.32
C HIS A 478 13.63 -9.36 -42.35
N HIS A 479 14.02 -10.00 -43.46
CA HIS A 479 13.94 -11.43 -43.71
C HIS A 479 14.68 -12.22 -42.63
N HIS A 480 14.05 -13.27 -42.10
CA HIS A 480 14.67 -14.59 -42.00
C HIS A 480 13.59 -15.68 -41.99
N THR A 481 13.71 -16.54 -43.01
CA THR A 481 13.28 -17.93 -43.21
C THR A 481 12.48 -18.64 -42.10
N ALA A 482 11.37 -19.22 -42.54
CA ALA A 482 10.53 -20.17 -41.82
C ALA A 482 11.19 -21.55 -41.70
N ASP A 483 10.92 -22.24 -40.59
CA ASP A 483 10.53 -23.65 -40.60
C ASP A 483 9.49 -23.91 -39.48
N PRO A 484 8.48 -24.78 -39.71
CA PRO A 484 7.38 -25.08 -38.79
C PRO A 484 7.65 -26.33 -37.94
N GLU A 485 6.78 -26.55 -36.94
CA GLU A 485 6.66 -27.75 -36.10
C GLU A 485 7.61 -27.87 -34.89
N LEU A 486 7.05 -27.53 -33.71
CA LEU A 486 7.21 -28.38 -32.52
C LEU A 486 6.03 -28.17 -31.58
N GLU A 487 5.18 -29.19 -31.54
CA GLU A 487 4.02 -29.36 -30.68
C GLU A 487 4.37 -29.34 -29.18
N ALA A 488 3.33 -29.08 -28.41
CA ALA A 488 3.29 -28.95 -26.97
C ALA A 488 3.88 -30.13 -26.18
N SER A 489 4.61 -29.81 -25.10
CA SER A 489 4.76 -30.65 -23.89
C SER A 489 5.24 -29.76 -22.73
N GLY A 490 4.71 -29.74 -21.51
CA GLY A 490 3.69 -30.55 -20.86
C GLY A 490 3.87 -30.44 -19.34
N MET A 491 3.34 -29.37 -18.73
CA MET A 491 2.75 -29.42 -17.40
C MET A 491 1.24 -29.31 -17.63
N CYS A 492 0.48 -30.31 -17.19
CA CYS A 492 -0.98 -30.31 -17.25
C CYS A 492 -1.50 -28.94 -16.81
N SER A 493 -2.19 -28.24 -17.70
CA SER A 493 -2.92 -27.02 -17.40
C SER A 493 -4.00 -27.38 -16.37
N MET A 494 -3.68 -27.23 -15.08
CA MET A 494 -4.66 -27.33 -14.02
C MET A 494 -5.56 -26.09 -14.13
N GLU A 495 -6.64 -26.23 -14.91
CA GLU A 495 -7.75 -25.29 -14.83
C GLU A 495 -8.27 -25.31 -13.39
N MET A 496 -8.22 -24.17 -12.70
CA MET A 496 -8.67 -24.00 -11.31
C MET A 496 -10.21 -23.99 -11.20
N THR A 497 -10.88 -24.85 -11.97
CA THR A 497 -12.32 -25.04 -11.92
C THR A 497 -12.60 -26.46 -11.42
N PHE A 498 -13.28 -26.53 -10.28
CA PHE A 498 -13.72 -27.79 -9.70
C PHE A 498 -14.54 -28.56 -10.74
N ASN A 499 -14.09 -29.78 -11.07
CA ASN A 499 -14.73 -30.58 -12.10
C ASN A 499 -15.08 -31.99 -11.60
N TRP A 500 -16.16 -32.53 -12.18
CA TRP A 500 -16.57 -33.92 -12.04
C TRP A 500 -16.28 -34.70 -13.32
N ASN A 501 -15.31 -34.23 -14.13
CA ASN A 501 -14.95 -34.94 -15.35
C ASN A 501 -13.95 -36.05 -15.03
N LYS A 502 -13.99 -37.14 -15.78
CA LYS A 502 -13.03 -38.24 -15.70
C LYS A 502 -11.85 -38.08 -16.66
N ASP A 503 -12.00 -37.30 -17.72
CA ASP A 503 -11.04 -37.27 -18.82
C ASP A 503 -9.89 -36.28 -18.53
N ASN A 504 -8.65 -36.68 -18.85
CA ASN A 504 -7.42 -35.87 -18.74
C ASN A 504 -6.98 -35.47 -17.31
N VAL A 505 -7.31 -36.27 -16.29
CA VAL A 505 -6.86 -36.00 -14.90
C VAL A 505 -5.51 -36.68 -14.65
N CYS A 506 -4.47 -35.87 -14.43
CA CYS A 506 -3.17 -36.32 -13.92
C CYS A 506 -3.18 -36.27 -12.39
N VAL A 507 -3.08 -37.42 -11.72
CA VAL A 507 -3.30 -37.50 -10.27
C VAL A 507 -2.10 -36.99 -9.46
N LEU A 508 -0.88 -37.44 -9.80
CA LEU A 508 0.35 -37.12 -9.08
C LEU A 508 1.58 -37.09 -9.98
N PHE A 509 1.64 -38.02 -10.94
CA PHE A 509 2.76 -38.18 -11.86
C PHE A 509 2.25 -38.54 -13.25
N LYS A 510 3.03 -38.22 -14.29
CA LYS A 510 2.63 -38.38 -15.70
C LYS A 510 2.20 -39.80 -16.08
N SER A 511 2.64 -40.83 -15.36
CA SER A 511 2.24 -42.23 -15.59
C SER A 511 0.94 -42.64 -14.89
N TRP A 512 0.34 -41.80 -14.03
CA TRP A 512 -0.96 -42.03 -13.41
C TRP A 512 -2.00 -41.05 -13.97
N THR A 513 -2.49 -41.40 -15.14
CA THR A 513 -3.52 -40.66 -15.89
C THR A 513 -4.84 -41.42 -15.87
N ILE A 514 -5.92 -40.69 -15.66
CA ILE A 514 -7.27 -41.24 -15.66
C ILE A 514 -7.92 -40.91 -17.00
N ASN A 515 -8.17 -41.96 -17.80
CA ASN A 515 -8.77 -41.84 -19.13
C ASN A 515 -10.03 -42.71 -19.27
N SER A 516 -10.46 -43.39 -18.20
CA SER A 516 -11.61 -44.30 -18.21
C SER A 516 -12.27 -44.40 -16.82
N TYR A 517 -13.56 -44.77 -16.78
CA TYR A 517 -14.29 -44.96 -15.52
C TYR A 517 -13.68 -46.04 -14.61
N PRO A 518 -13.25 -47.22 -15.11
CA PRO A 518 -12.56 -48.20 -14.27
C PRO A 518 -11.27 -47.65 -13.65
N GLN A 519 -10.48 -46.87 -14.40
CA GLN A 519 -9.27 -46.22 -13.88
C GLN A 519 -9.59 -45.17 -12.82
N LEU A 520 -10.67 -44.40 -13.00
CA LEU A 520 -11.13 -43.44 -11.99
C LEU A 520 -11.51 -44.17 -10.70
N LEU A 521 -12.31 -45.23 -10.79
CA LEU A 521 -12.74 -46.02 -9.63
C LEU A 521 -11.55 -46.64 -8.88
N LEU A 522 -10.61 -47.26 -9.61
CA LEU A 522 -9.39 -47.82 -9.03
C LEU A 522 -8.54 -46.73 -8.36
N SER A 523 -8.45 -45.54 -8.96
CA SER A 523 -7.72 -44.41 -8.39
C SER A 523 -8.38 -43.90 -7.12
N CYS A 524 -9.71 -43.76 -7.10
CA CYS A 524 -10.45 -43.41 -5.88
C CYS A 524 -10.23 -44.45 -4.77
N LEU A 525 -10.24 -45.75 -5.07
CA LEU A 525 -9.98 -46.80 -4.07
C LEU A 525 -8.54 -46.75 -3.52
N ALA A 526 -7.55 -46.53 -4.39
CA ALA A 526 -6.16 -46.41 -3.98
C ALA A 526 -5.93 -45.18 -3.09
N ILE A 527 -6.52 -44.03 -3.46
CA ILE A 527 -6.44 -42.78 -2.68
C ILE A 527 -7.16 -42.91 -1.34
N PHE A 528 -8.34 -43.54 -1.33
CA PHE A 528 -9.06 -43.85 -0.10
C PHE A 528 -8.19 -44.70 0.84
N ALA A 529 -7.55 -45.76 0.33
CA ALA A 529 -6.67 -46.62 1.12
C ALA A 529 -5.45 -45.85 1.66
N LEU A 530 -4.90 -44.92 0.88
CA LEU A 530 -3.79 -44.07 1.28
C LEU A 530 -4.19 -43.10 2.41
N ALA A 531 -5.35 -42.45 2.30
CA ALA A 531 -5.89 -41.57 3.35
C ALA A 531 -6.26 -42.34 4.63
N TYR A 532 -6.84 -43.54 4.50
CA TYR A 532 -7.08 -44.43 5.64
C TYR A 532 -5.77 -44.85 6.33
N GLY A 533 -4.77 -45.25 5.54
CA GLY A 533 -3.44 -45.63 6.03
C GLY A 533 -2.69 -44.47 6.71
N TYR A 534 -2.90 -43.24 6.26
CA TYR A 534 -2.36 -42.04 6.91
C TYR A 534 -2.87 -41.89 8.35
N GLU A 535 -4.16 -42.10 8.60
CA GLU A 535 -4.71 -42.02 9.97
C GLU A 535 -4.22 -43.19 10.84
N TYR A 536 -4.03 -44.38 10.26
CA TYR A 536 -3.34 -45.48 10.95
C TYR A 536 -1.91 -45.10 11.35
N LEU A 537 -1.16 -44.49 10.44
CA LEU A 537 0.23 -44.08 10.68
C LEU A 537 0.31 -43.04 11.81
N LYS A 538 -0.57 -42.05 11.78
CA LYS A 538 -0.70 -41.03 12.83
C LYS A 538 -1.02 -41.66 14.19
N TYR A 539 -1.92 -42.66 14.23
CA TYR A 539 -2.19 -43.44 15.44
C TYR A 539 -0.94 -44.20 15.91
N HIS A 540 -0.24 -44.88 15.01
CA HIS A 540 0.94 -45.67 15.34
C HIS A 540 2.11 -44.81 15.84
N THR A 541 2.36 -43.66 15.21
CA THR A 541 3.35 -42.67 15.66
C THR A 541 3.06 -42.20 17.09
N ARG A 542 1.78 -41.99 17.45
CA ARG A 542 1.38 -41.65 18.81
C ARG A 542 1.65 -42.79 19.80
N LEU A 543 1.30 -44.03 19.45
CA LEU A 543 1.59 -45.20 20.29
C LEU A 543 3.08 -45.41 20.52
N VAL A 544 3.89 -45.27 19.47
CA VAL A 544 5.35 -45.36 19.56
C VAL A 544 5.87 -44.25 20.46
N ASN A 545 5.44 -43.00 20.27
CA ASN A 545 5.86 -41.89 21.13
C ASN A 545 5.46 -42.08 22.61
N GLN A 546 4.28 -42.64 22.89
CA GLN A 546 3.84 -42.98 24.26
C GLN A 546 4.63 -44.15 24.88
N ARG A 547 5.05 -45.15 24.09
CA ARG A 547 5.93 -46.22 24.58
C ARG A 547 7.35 -45.73 24.82
N LEU A 548 7.80 -44.76 24.02
CA LEU A 548 9.15 -44.20 24.10
C LEU A 548 9.29 -43.11 25.19
N SER A 549 8.18 -42.56 25.71
CA SER A 549 8.19 -41.47 26.71
C SER A 549 8.72 -41.86 28.10
N GLY A 550 9.24 -43.08 28.28
CA GLY A 550 9.91 -43.54 29.51
C GLY A 550 11.41 -43.84 29.39
N THR A 551 12.00 -43.79 28.18
CA THR A 551 13.43 -44.15 27.97
C THR A 551 14.11 -43.24 26.94
N PHE A 552 14.95 -42.32 27.42
CA PHE A 552 15.74 -41.38 26.62
C PHE A 552 16.98 -42.05 25.96
N SER A 553 16.76 -42.98 25.04
CA SER A 553 17.83 -43.52 24.18
C SER A 553 17.90 -42.77 22.84
N ARG A 554 19.11 -42.51 22.33
CA ARG A 554 19.34 -41.88 21.01
C ARG A 554 18.68 -42.67 19.87
N ARG A 555 18.58 -43.99 20.01
CA ARG A 555 17.91 -44.88 19.03
C ARG A 555 16.40 -44.64 18.94
N ASN A 556 15.76 -44.35 20.09
CA ASN A 556 14.33 -44.09 20.19
C ASN A 556 13.96 -42.75 19.53
N LYS A 557 14.81 -41.72 19.67
CA LYS A 557 14.64 -40.42 18.99
C LYS A 557 14.72 -40.57 17.46
N VAL A 558 15.68 -41.34 16.96
CA VAL A 558 15.83 -41.57 15.50
C VAL A 558 14.59 -42.28 14.94
N GLN A 559 14.09 -43.31 15.63
CA GLN A 559 12.88 -44.03 15.18
C GLN A 559 11.63 -43.13 15.17
N GLY A 560 11.42 -42.32 16.21
CA GLY A 560 10.31 -41.35 16.24
C GLY A 560 10.40 -40.31 15.13
N SER A 561 11.59 -39.79 14.85
CA SER A 561 11.82 -38.84 13.75
C SER A 561 11.58 -39.45 12.37
N LEU A 562 11.94 -40.71 12.14
CA LEU A 562 11.67 -41.40 10.87
C LEU A 562 10.17 -41.58 10.63
N TRP A 563 9.41 -41.98 11.65
CA TRP A 563 7.95 -42.10 11.56
C TRP A 563 7.26 -40.76 11.28
N TYR A 564 7.74 -39.69 11.91
CA TYR A 564 7.25 -38.33 11.64
C TYR A 564 7.53 -37.89 10.20
N GLY A 565 8.74 -38.15 9.69
CA GLY A 565 9.09 -37.84 8.29
C GLY A 565 8.22 -38.60 7.29
N PHE A 566 7.95 -39.89 7.54
CA PHE A 566 7.09 -40.70 6.69
C PHE A 566 5.63 -40.22 6.71
N GLN A 567 5.14 -39.80 7.88
CA GLN A 567 3.81 -39.19 8.00
C GLN A 567 3.71 -37.88 7.19
N TYR A 568 4.72 -37.03 7.28
CA TYR A 568 4.75 -35.76 6.56
C TYR A 568 4.76 -35.98 5.04
N LEU A 569 5.53 -36.95 4.55
CA LEU A 569 5.57 -37.31 3.13
C LEU A 569 4.17 -37.71 2.60
N ILE A 570 3.45 -38.57 3.32
CA ILE A 570 2.09 -38.98 2.92
C ILE A 570 1.11 -37.80 2.95
N SER A 571 1.27 -36.88 3.92
CA SER A 571 0.42 -35.68 4.00
C SER A 571 0.59 -34.76 2.78
N ILE A 572 1.82 -34.61 2.27
CA ILE A 572 2.09 -33.83 1.05
C ILE A 572 1.46 -34.52 -0.16
N LEU A 573 1.57 -35.84 -0.28
CA LEU A 573 0.96 -36.58 -1.39
C LEU A 573 -0.57 -36.40 -1.42
N LEU A 574 -1.23 -36.46 -0.27
CA LEU A 574 -2.68 -36.22 -0.16
C LEU A 574 -3.06 -34.77 -0.50
N MET A 575 -2.22 -33.80 -0.11
CA MET A 575 -2.41 -32.39 -0.50
C MET A 575 -2.29 -32.20 -2.01
N LEU A 576 -1.28 -32.82 -2.65
CA LEU A 576 -1.12 -32.76 -4.12
C LEU A 576 -2.32 -33.38 -4.83
N ILE A 577 -2.88 -34.47 -4.31
CA ILE A 577 -4.13 -35.06 -4.82
C ILE A 577 -5.29 -34.07 -4.68
N TYR A 578 -5.39 -33.35 -3.56
CA TYR A 578 -6.43 -32.33 -3.35
C TYR A 578 -6.33 -31.19 -4.38
N MET A 579 -5.11 -30.84 -4.79
CA MET A 579 -4.84 -29.83 -5.82
C MET A 579 -5.19 -30.29 -7.25
N THR A 580 -5.64 -31.53 -7.46
CA THR A 580 -6.14 -31.97 -8.78
C THR A 580 -7.53 -31.42 -9.11
N TYR A 581 -8.22 -30.80 -8.14
CA TYR A 581 -9.56 -30.19 -8.26
C TYR A 581 -10.65 -31.13 -8.85
N ASN A 582 -10.41 -32.44 -8.81
CA ASN A 582 -11.38 -33.45 -9.23
C ASN A 582 -12.25 -33.89 -8.06
N GLY A 583 -13.57 -33.70 -8.17
CA GLY A 583 -14.51 -33.95 -7.08
C GLY A 583 -14.52 -35.40 -6.57
N TYR A 584 -14.28 -36.39 -7.44
CA TYR A 584 -14.26 -37.81 -7.04
C TYR A 584 -13.00 -38.17 -6.24
N LEU A 585 -11.84 -37.64 -6.65
CA LEU A 585 -10.58 -37.88 -5.93
C LEU A 585 -10.58 -37.18 -4.58
N ILE A 586 -11.08 -35.94 -4.53
CA ILE A 586 -11.27 -35.19 -3.27
C ILE A 586 -12.23 -35.95 -2.33
N GLY A 587 -13.35 -36.44 -2.86
CA GLY A 587 -14.29 -37.26 -2.11
C GLY A 587 -13.65 -38.53 -1.53
N ALA A 588 -12.77 -39.19 -2.29
CA ALA A 588 -12.03 -40.37 -1.83
C ALA A 588 -11.06 -40.05 -0.68
N VAL A 589 -10.34 -38.91 -0.75
CA VAL A 589 -9.46 -38.46 0.35
C VAL A 589 -10.28 -38.20 1.62
N LEU A 590 -11.37 -37.44 1.51
CA LEU A 590 -12.21 -37.09 2.66
C LEU A 590 -12.84 -38.32 3.31
N LEU A 591 -13.38 -39.24 2.51
CA LEU A 591 -13.98 -40.47 3.02
C LEU A 591 -12.93 -41.38 3.67
N GLY A 592 -11.76 -41.54 3.07
CA GLY A 592 -10.66 -42.34 3.63
C GLY A 592 -10.15 -41.78 4.95
N ALA A 593 -9.99 -40.46 5.05
CA ALA A 593 -9.59 -39.79 6.29
C ALA A 593 -10.67 -39.91 7.37
N MET A 594 -11.95 -39.75 7.02
CA MET A 594 -13.07 -39.88 7.96
C MET A 594 -13.17 -41.30 8.52
N VAL A 595 -13.16 -42.31 7.64
CA VAL A 595 -13.22 -43.73 8.04
C VAL A 595 -11.98 -44.12 8.83
N GLY A 596 -10.79 -43.69 8.39
CA GLY A 596 -9.53 -43.93 9.10
C GLY A 596 -9.55 -43.34 10.50
N ASN A 597 -9.93 -42.07 10.64
CA ASN A 597 -10.05 -41.44 11.94
C ASN A 597 -11.09 -42.14 12.82
N PHE A 598 -12.24 -42.58 12.28
CA PHE A 598 -13.22 -43.33 13.05
C PHE A 598 -12.68 -44.66 13.60
N HIS A 599 -11.89 -45.40 12.82
CA HIS A 599 -11.32 -46.69 13.25
C HIS A 599 -10.12 -46.54 14.18
N TRP A 600 -9.29 -45.52 13.99
CA TRP A 600 -8.00 -45.37 14.67
C TRP A 600 -7.98 -44.27 15.74
N ALA A 601 -9.04 -43.46 15.85
CA ALA A 601 -9.20 -42.54 16.97
C ALA A 601 -9.61 -43.35 18.22
N GLN A 602 -8.64 -43.66 19.08
CA GLN A 602 -8.96 -44.08 20.44
C GLN A 602 -9.17 -42.86 21.34
N ALA A 603 -10.16 -43.00 22.22
CA ALA A 603 -10.48 -42.09 23.30
C ALA A 603 -9.19 -41.65 24.03
N GLN A 604 -9.10 -40.35 24.28
CA GLN A 604 -8.05 -39.76 25.10
C GLN A 604 -7.83 -40.61 26.36
N ALA A 605 -6.58 -40.93 26.68
CA ALA A 605 -6.25 -41.48 27.98
C ALA A 605 -6.90 -40.59 29.06
N PRO A 606 -7.50 -41.17 30.12
CA PRO A 606 -8.16 -40.39 31.16
C PRO A 606 -7.19 -39.32 31.67
N ALA A 607 -7.71 -38.11 31.86
CA ALA A 607 -6.96 -36.99 32.39
C ALA A 607 -6.16 -37.45 33.62
N VAL A 608 -4.85 -37.20 33.60
CA VAL A 608 -3.99 -37.42 34.75
C VAL A 608 -4.56 -36.57 35.89
N GLN A 609 -5.21 -37.21 36.86
CA GLN A 609 -5.55 -36.57 38.13
C GLN A 609 -4.22 -36.22 38.80
N LEU A 610 -3.84 -34.95 38.76
CA LEU A 610 -2.78 -34.44 39.59
C LEU A 610 -3.21 -34.60 41.05
N PRO A 611 -2.37 -35.16 41.95
CA PRO A 611 -2.69 -35.22 43.36
C PRO A 611 -2.85 -33.79 43.91
N PRO A 612 -3.73 -33.57 44.90
CA PRO A 612 -3.90 -32.25 45.50
C PRO A 612 -2.57 -31.80 46.10
N CYS A 613 -2.19 -30.56 45.80
CA CYS A 613 -1.03 -29.93 46.41
C CYS A 613 -1.21 -29.92 47.93
N HIS A 614 -0.26 -30.53 48.65
CA HIS A 614 -0.09 -30.41 50.09
C HIS A 614 0.88 -29.26 50.41
#